data_AF-C6VRR1-F1
#
_entry.id   AF-C6VRR1-F1
#
_cell.length_a   1.000
_cell.length_b   1.000
_cell.length_c   1.000
_cell.angle_alpha   90.00
_cell.angle_beta   90.00
_cell.angle_gamma   90.00
#
_symmetry.space_group_name_H-M   'P 1'
#
loop_
_entity.id
_entity.type
_entity.pdbx_description
1 polymer ?
#
loop_
_entity_poly.entity_id
_entity_poly.type
_entity_poly.pdbx_seq_one_letter_code
_entity_poly.pdbx_strand_id
1 'polypeptide(L)'
;MNALEKIPLDPVIHRFIGTSFDLSDRIHEILENKGISQKELAEMLGKKESQVSKWMTGTHNFTIKTLALLEVKLGVSIFQVSNGVIQPIEQEVPEPV
;
A
#
# COMPACT_ATOMS: atom_id res chain seq x y z
N MET A 1 27.10 20.17 -9.62
CA MET A 1 26.38 19.00 -10.15
C MET A 1 26.78 17.80 -9.31
N ASN A 2 25.92 17.35 -8.41
CA ASN A 2 26.23 16.24 -7.51
C ASN A 2 25.92 14.93 -8.25
N ALA A 3 26.86 13.99 -8.25
CA ALA A 3 26.72 12.69 -8.92
C ALA A 3 25.56 11.80 -8.38
N LEU A 4 24.80 12.31 -7.41
CA LEU A 4 23.61 11.68 -6.82
C LEU A 4 22.31 11.97 -7.59
N GLU A 5 22.30 12.90 -8.56
CA GLU A 5 21.10 13.23 -9.39
C GLU A 5 20.86 12.25 -10.57
N LYS A 6 21.70 11.22 -10.73
CA LYS A 6 21.66 10.32 -11.91
C LYS A 6 21.51 8.83 -11.58
N ILE A 7 20.88 8.49 -10.46
CA ILE A 7 20.39 7.12 -10.29
C ILE A 7 19.00 7.11 -10.93
N PRO A 8 18.78 6.47 -12.10
CA PRO A 8 17.43 6.29 -12.60
C PRO A 8 16.64 5.57 -11.52
N LEU A 9 15.57 6.20 -11.03
CA LEU A 9 14.62 5.55 -10.13
C LEU A 9 14.18 4.27 -10.82
N ASP A 10 14.54 3.12 -10.25
CA ASP A 10 14.12 1.82 -10.78
C ASP A 10 12.59 1.84 -10.88
N PRO A 11 12.00 1.75 -12.09
CA PRO A 11 10.56 1.84 -12.27
C PRO A 11 9.80 0.77 -11.46
N VAL A 12 10.44 -0.36 -11.19
CA VAL A 12 9.89 -1.42 -10.33
C VAL A 12 9.78 -0.94 -8.90
N ILE A 13 10.82 -0.29 -8.37
CA ILE A 13 10.82 0.27 -7.00
C ILE A 13 9.78 1.39 -6.90
N HIS A 14 9.73 2.30 -7.88
CA HIS A 14 8.75 3.38 -7.87
C HIS A 14 7.31 2.83 -7.87
N ARG A 15 7.03 1.86 -8.75
CA ARG A 15 5.70 1.22 -8.80
C ARG A 15 5.37 0.47 -7.52
N PHE A 16 6.34 -0.22 -6.92
CA PHE A 16 6.17 -0.92 -5.66
C PHE A 16 5.82 0.05 -4.53
N ILE A 17 6.55 1.15 -4.40
CA ILE A 17 6.32 2.18 -3.38
C ILE A 17 4.94 2.79 -3.57
N GLY A 18 4.60 3.26 -4.78
CA GLY A 18 3.29 3.84 -5.06
C GLY A 18 2.15 2.89 -4.70
N THR A 19 2.23 1.63 -5.16
CA THR A 19 1.22 0.62 -4.84
C THR A 19 1.13 0.34 -3.32
N SER A 20 2.27 0.34 -2.61
CA SER A 20 2.30 0.11 -1.16
C SER A 20 1.69 1.27 -0.38
N PHE A 21 1.89 2.51 -0.84
CA PHE A 21 1.24 3.70 -0.30
C PHE A 21 -0.27 3.65 -0.55
N ASP A 22 -0.71 3.43 -1.80
CA ASP A 22 -2.13 3.35 -2.16
C ASP A 22 -2.89 2.34 -1.28
N LEU A 23 -2.29 1.16 -1.05
CA LEU A 23 -2.87 0.13 -0.20
C LEU A 23 -2.90 0.55 1.27
N SER A 24 -1.84 1.19 1.78
CA SER A 24 -1.78 1.67 3.17
C SER A 24 -2.83 2.74 3.43
N ASP A 25 -2.94 3.72 2.53
CA ASP A 25 -3.92 4.80 2.61
C ASP A 25 -5.35 4.25 2.53
N ARG A 26 -5.60 3.31 1.60
CA ARG A 26 -6.89 2.63 1.51
C ARG A 26 -7.27 1.90 2.80
N ILE A 27 -6.32 1.23 3.45
CA ILE A 27 -6.59 0.57 4.73
C ILE A 27 -6.85 1.62 5.82
N HIS A 28 -6.10 2.72 5.83
CA HIS A 28 -6.30 3.81 6.76
C HIS A 28 -7.70 4.42 6.65
N GLU A 29 -8.15 4.75 5.44
CA GLU A 29 -9.50 5.24 5.17
C GLU A 29 -10.59 4.27 5.67
N ILE A 30 -10.41 2.96 5.48
CA ILE A 30 -11.37 1.95 5.95
C ILE A 30 -11.44 1.94 7.48
N LEU A 31 -10.29 2.08 8.16
CA LEU A 31 -10.22 2.14 9.62
C LEU A 31 -10.90 3.40 10.16
N GLU A 32 -10.63 4.56 9.58
CA GLU A 32 -11.26 5.82 9.96
C GLU A 32 -12.79 5.78 9.78
N ASN A 33 -13.27 5.30 8.63
CA ASN A 33 -14.70 5.17 8.35
C ASN A 33 -15.42 4.21 9.29
N LYS A 34 -14.71 3.22 9.85
CA LYS A 34 -15.26 2.26 10.83
C LYS A 34 -15.03 2.68 12.28
N GLY A 35 -14.26 3.75 12.53
CA GLY A 35 -13.86 4.15 13.88
C GLY A 35 -12.97 3.11 14.58
N ILE A 36 -12.17 2.34 13.82
CA ILE A 36 -11.29 1.29 14.35
C ILE A 36 -9.86 1.83 14.42
N SER A 37 -9.22 1.72 15.58
CA SER A 37 -7.81 2.06 15.74
C SER A 37 -6.87 0.97 15.19
N GLN A 38 -5.60 1.32 14.92
CA GLN A 38 -4.58 0.33 14.52
C GLN A 38 -4.36 -0.73 15.61
N LYS A 39 -4.51 -0.36 16.88
CA LYS A 39 -4.45 -1.29 18.01
C LYS A 39 -5.57 -2.32 17.96
N GLU A 40 -6.81 -1.88 17.78
CA GLU A 40 -7.96 -2.78 17.64
C GLU A 40 -7.82 -3.68 16.41
N LEU A 41 -7.33 -3.13 15.28
CA LEU A 41 -7.02 -3.95 14.10
C LEU A 41 -5.98 -5.04 14.44
N ALA A 42 -4.92 -4.70 15.17
CA ALA A 42 -3.92 -5.67 15.58
C ALA A 42 -4.52 -6.78 16.46
N GLU A 43 -5.40 -6.43 17.39
CA GLU A 43 -6.15 -7.38 18.22
C GLU A 43 -7.05 -8.30 17.37
N MET A 44 -7.82 -7.75 16.42
CA MET A 44 -8.67 -8.51 15.50
C MET A 44 -7.88 -9.53 14.65
N LEU A 45 -6.63 -9.19 14.32
CA LEU A 45 -5.72 -10.00 13.52
C LEU A 45 -4.86 -10.97 14.34
N GLY A 46 -4.86 -10.86 15.68
CA GLY A 46 -3.91 -11.59 16.53
C GLY A 46 -2.45 -11.24 16.22
N LYS A 47 -2.19 -9.96 15.93
CA LYS A 47 -0.88 -9.39 15.58
C LYS A 47 -0.42 -8.39 16.65
N LYS A 48 0.86 -8.02 16.62
CA LYS A 48 1.35 -6.92 17.44
C LYS A 48 0.98 -5.59 16.79
N GLU A 49 0.61 -4.60 17.59
CA GLU A 49 0.34 -3.23 17.12
C GLU A 49 1.50 -2.69 16.27
N SER A 50 2.74 -2.89 16.70
CA SER A 50 3.93 -2.47 15.95
C SER A 50 4.07 -3.09 14.56
N GLN A 51 3.48 -4.28 14.32
CA GLN A 51 3.42 -4.86 12.98
C GLN A 51 2.42 -4.12 12.11
N VAL A 52 1.24 -3.82 12.65
CA VAL A 52 0.21 -3.04 11.94
C VAL A 52 0.69 -1.62 11.66
N SER A 53 1.33 -0.96 12.62
CA SER A 53 1.91 0.37 12.39
C SER A 53 3.00 0.36 11.32
N LYS A 54 3.81 -0.71 11.27
CA LYS A 54 4.79 -0.88 10.18
C LYS A 54 4.14 -1.07 8.82
N TRP A 55 2.95 -1.64 8.76
CA TRP A 55 2.21 -1.77 7.49
C TRP A 55 1.78 -0.41 6.95
N MET A 56 1.41 0.52 7.85
CA MET A 56 0.91 1.84 7.49
C MET A 56 2.00 2.87 7.14
N THR A 57 3.28 2.48 7.09
CA THR A 57 4.36 3.41 6.74
C THR A 57 4.55 3.59 5.21
N GLY A 58 3.69 2.99 4.39
CA GLY A 58 3.71 3.13 2.93
C GLY A 58 4.80 2.33 2.19
N THR A 59 5.66 1.62 2.91
CA THR A 59 6.78 0.83 2.34
C THR A 59 6.66 -0.67 2.60
N HIS A 60 5.50 -1.12 3.07
CA HIS A 60 5.27 -2.53 3.37
C HIS A 60 4.86 -3.33 2.14
N ASN A 61 5.52 -4.47 1.92
CA ASN A 61 5.10 -5.43 0.90
C ASN A 61 3.87 -6.24 1.38
N PHE A 62 2.68 -5.80 0.98
CA PHE A 62 1.45 -6.53 1.25
C PHE A 62 1.33 -7.78 0.37
N THR A 63 1.33 -8.94 1.01
CA THR A 63 0.97 -10.18 0.31
C THR A 63 -0.55 -10.23 0.07
N ILE A 64 -0.97 -10.90 -1.01
CA ILE A 64 -2.40 -11.15 -1.30
C ILE A 64 -3.10 -11.82 -0.10
N LYS A 65 -2.40 -12.74 0.59
CA LYS A 65 -2.93 -13.40 1.79
C LYS A 65 -3.19 -12.41 2.93
N THR A 66 -2.30 -11.43 3.13
CA THR A 66 -2.49 -10.37 4.13
C THR A 66 -3.68 -9.50 3.78
N LEU A 67 -3.82 -9.10 2.51
CA LEU A 67 -4.96 -8.30 2.04
C LEU A 67 -6.27 -9.05 2.23
N ALA A 68 -6.35 -10.32 1.82
CA ALA A 68 -7.56 -11.13 2.01
C ALA A 68 -7.92 -11.30 3.50
N LEU A 69 -6.92 -11.47 4.38
CA LEU A 69 -7.16 -11.52 5.82
C LEU A 69 -7.76 -10.20 6.35
N LEU A 70 -7.23 -9.06 5.90
CA LEU A 70 -7.74 -7.74 6.26
C LEU A 70 -9.17 -7.55 5.74
N GLU A 71 -9.44 -7.89 4.48
CA GLU A 71 -10.78 -7.77 3.87
C GLU A 71 -11.82 -8.60 4.63
N VAL A 72 -11.49 -9.83 5.01
CA VAL A 72 -12.38 -10.70 5.81
C VAL A 72 -12.62 -10.12 7.21
N LYS A 73 -11.58 -9.58 7.85
CA LYS A 73 -11.70 -9.03 9.21
C LYS A 73 -12.42 -7.69 9.26
N LEU A 74 -12.24 -6.86 8.23
CA LEU A 74 -12.88 -5.56 8.11
C LEU A 74 -14.25 -5.64 7.43
N GLY A 75 -14.54 -6.73 6.71
CA GLY A 75 -15.80 -6.94 5.98
C GLY A 75 -15.96 -6.00 4.78
N VAL A 76 -14.85 -5.51 4.20
CA VAL A 76 -14.83 -4.55 3.10
C VAL A 76 -13.68 -4.91 2.16
N SER A 77 -13.86 -4.72 0.85
CA SER A 77 -12.77 -4.94 -0.12
C SER A 77 -11.76 -3.79 -0.11
N ILE A 78 -10.48 -4.15 -0.09
CA ILE A 78 -9.33 -3.25 -0.09
C ILE A 78 -8.83 -3.03 -1.52
N PHE A 79 -8.71 -4.10 -2.32
CA PHE A 79 -8.19 -4.01 -3.69
C PHE A 79 -9.03 -4.83 -4.66
N GLN A 80 -8.92 -4.50 -5.94
CA GLN A 80 -9.57 -5.22 -7.03
C GLN A 80 -8.56 -5.43 -8.16
N VAL A 81 -8.74 -6.50 -8.92
CA VAL A 81 -7.93 -6.78 -10.12
C VAL A 81 -8.52 -6.02 -11.30
N SER A 82 -7.68 -5.42 -12.13
CA SER A 82 -8.08 -4.73 -13.35
C SER A 82 -8.81 -5.69 -14.30
N ASN A 83 -10.11 -5.46 -14.49
CA ASN A 83 -10.96 -6.24 -15.41
C ASN A 83 -11.30 -5.47 -16.70
N GLY A 84 -10.60 -4.37 -16.97
CA GLY A 84 -10.80 -3.48 -18.12
C GLY A 84 -9.85 -3.75 -19.29
N VAL A 85 -9.84 -2.83 -20.26
CA VAL A 85 -8.86 -2.83 -21.35
C VAL A 85 -7.46 -2.83 -20.76
N ILE A 86 -6.57 -3.66 -21.31
CA ILE A 86 -5.16 -3.69 -20.91
C ILE A 86 -4.54 -2.34 -21.27
N GLN A 87 -4.24 -1.53 -20.26
CA GLN A 87 -3.58 -0.24 -20.41
C GLN A 87 -2.09 -0.38 -20.04
N PRO A 88 -1.19 0.29 -20.78
CA PRO A 88 0.19 0.44 -20.35
C PRO A 88 0.23 1.10 -18.96
N ILE A 89 1.16 0.69 -18.13
CA ILE A 89 1.48 1.42 -16.90
C ILE A 89 2.08 2.78 -17.31
N GLU A 90 1.39 3.87 -17.01
CA GLU A 90 1.95 5.22 -17.16
C GLU A 90 3.14 5.34 -16.19
N GLN A 91 4.34 5.46 -16.75
CA GLN A 91 5.53 5.76 -15.97
C GLN A 91 5.58 7.28 -15.83
N GLU A 92 5.17 7.81 -14.67
CA GLU A 92 5.58 9.15 -14.25
C GLU A 92 7.09 9.13 -14.03
N VAL A 93 7.87 9.20 -15.11
CA VAL A 93 9.25 9.64 -15.04
C VAL A 93 9.13 11.17 -14.92
N PRO A 94 9.45 11.78 -13.77
CA PRO A 94 9.44 13.25 -13.70
C PRO A 94 10.35 13.75 -14.82
N GLU A 95 9.83 14.66 -15.65
CA GLU A 95 10.63 15.26 -16.71
C GLU A 95 11.90 15.85 -16.09
N PRO A 96 13.08 15.60 -16.67
CA PRO A 96 14.30 16.22 -16.19
C PRO A 96 14.15 17.74 -16.33
N VAL A 97 14.20 18.43 -15.19
CA VAL A 97 14.26 19.90 -15.11
C VAL A 97 15.55 20.42 -15.71
#